data_AF-A0A5C4VR08-F1
#
_entry.id   AF-A0A5C4VR08-F1
#
_cell.length_a   1.000
_cell.length_b   1.000
_cell.length_c   1.000
_cell.angle_alpha   90.00
_cell.angle_beta   90.00
_cell.angle_gamma   90.00
#
_symmetry.space_group_name_H-M   'P 1'
#
loop_
_entity.id
_entity.type
_entity.pdbx_description
1 polymer ?
#
loop_
_entity_poly.entity_id
_entity_poly.type
_entity_poly.pdbx_seq_one_letter_code
_entity_poly.pdbx_strand_id
1 'polypeptide(L)' 'MSALLHKSADVVDAEERIHELFTHLLDEVSAAGQVRTDIAAGELAAYCLHALSAAAKAPDEAATTRLVELCLRSLQSE' A
#
# COMPACT_ATOMS: atom_id res chain seq x y z
N MET A 1 -31.96 0.52 6.72
CA MET A 1 -31.04 -0.28 5.88
C MET A 1 -30.26 0.58 4.87
N SER A 2 -29.87 1.82 5.22
CA SER A 2 -29.13 2.75 4.34
C SER A 2 -27.73 3.07 4.88
N ALA A 3 -27.59 3.15 6.21
CA ALA A 3 -26.32 3.49 6.86
C ALA A 3 -25.17 2.49 6.62
N LEU A 4 -25.45 1.19 6.43
CA LEU A 4 -24.42 0.20 6.13
C LEU A 4 -23.91 0.34 4.69
N LEU A 5 -24.80 0.56 3.71
CA LEU A 5 -24.41 0.74 2.31
C LEU A 5 -23.64 2.05 2.09
N HIS A 6 -24.03 3.13 2.77
CA HIS A 6 -23.34 4.42 2.68
C HIS A 6 -21.92 4.35 3.24
N LYS A 7 -21.75 3.73 4.42
CA LYS A 7 -20.43 3.50 4.99
C LYS A 7 -19.54 2.63 4.10
N SER A 8 -20.11 1.66 3.39
CA SER A 8 -19.36 0.85 2.42
C SER A 8 -18.87 1.69 1.24
N ALA A 9 -19.72 2.56 0.69
CA ALA A 9 -19.34 3.45 -0.41
C ALA A 9 -18.25 4.43 0.03
N ASP A 10 -18.39 5.05 1.20
CA ASP A 10 -17.38 5.97 1.75
C ASP A 10 -16.02 5.27 1.99
N VAL A 11 -16.05 3.99 2.40
CA VAL A 11 -14.83 3.19 2.62
C VAL A 11 -14.19 2.76 1.32
N VAL A 12 -14.99 2.38 0.31
CA VAL A 12 -14.48 2.06 -1.03
C VAL A 12 -13.81 3.28 -1.65
N ASP A 13 -14.44 4.45 -1.58
CA ASP A 13 -13.87 5.70 -2.09
C ASP A 13 -12.57 6.07 -1.37
N ALA A 14 -12.48 5.82 -0.07
CA ALA A 14 -11.26 6.06 0.71
C ALA A 14 -10.13 5.08 0.35
N GLU A 15 -10.44 3.79 0.17
CA GLU A 15 -9.47 2.78 -0.24
C GLU A 15 -8.94 3.05 -1.66
N GLU A 16 -9.81 3.40 -2.61
CA GLU A 16 -9.43 3.81 -3.96
C GLU A 16 -8.51 5.03 -3.93
N ARG A 17 -8.85 6.05 -3.14
CA ARG A 17 -8.03 7.26 -3.03
C ARG A 17 -6.64 7.00 -2.44
N ILE A 18 -6.54 6.07 -1.49
CA ILE A 18 -5.24 5.66 -0.93
C ILE A 18 -4.44 4.86 -1.98
N HIS A 19 -5.10 3.99 -2.74
CA HIS A 19 -4.46 3.24 -3.83
C HIS A 19 -3.92 4.16 -4.94
N GLU A 20 -4.70 5.15 -5.37
CA GLU A 20 -4.28 6.16 -6.33
C GLU A 20 -3.08 6.96 -5.81
N LEU A 21 -3.12 7.38 -4.54
CA LEU A 21 -2.00 8.10 -3.91
C LEU A 21 -0.71 7.27 -3.95
N PHE A 22 -0.78 6.00 -3.54
CA PHE A 22 0.39 5.11 -3.57
C PHE A 22 0.88 4.88 -4.99
N THR A 23 -0.04 4.71 -5.95
CA THR A 23 0.31 4.52 -7.37
C THR A 23 1.06 5.73 -7.91
N HIS A 24 0.58 6.95 -7.66
CA HIS A 24 1.26 8.17 -8.10
C HIS A 24 2.62 8.34 -7.44
N LEU A 25 2.72 8.11 -6.11
CA LEU A 25 4.01 8.20 -5.43
C LEU A 25 5.02 7.20 -6.00
N LEU A 26 4.63 5.95 -6.20
CA LEU A 26 5.51 4.92 -6.74
C LEU A 26 5.92 5.23 -8.18
N ASP A 27 5.03 5.78 -8.99
CA ASP A 27 5.35 6.23 -10.36
C ASP A 27 6.41 7.35 -10.34
N GLU A 28 6.23 8.36 -9.48
CA GLU A 28 7.19 9.45 -9.30
C GLU A 28 8.58 8.94 -8.84
N VAL A 29 8.63 8.03 -7.86
CA VAL A 29 9.91 7.52 -7.35
C VAL A 29 10.55 6.52 -8.32
N SER A 30 9.75 5.85 -9.18
CA SER A 30 10.26 4.93 -10.21
C SER A 30 11.11 5.68 -11.26
N ALA A 31 10.71 6.91 -11.60
CA ALA A 31 11.48 7.77 -12.50
C ALA A 31 12.86 8.14 -11.94
N ALA A 32 13.01 8.13 -10.61
CA ALA A 32 14.28 8.35 -9.92
C ALA A 32 15.11 7.05 -9.74
N GLY A 33 14.59 5.90 -10.17
CA GLY A 33 15.26 4.60 -10.09
C GLY A 33 15.47 4.10 -8.65
N GLN A 34 14.72 4.61 -7.67
CA GLN A 34 14.85 4.17 -6.27
C GLN A 34 13.90 3.02 -5.91
N VAL A 35 12.89 2.80 -6.75
CA VAL A 35 11.97 1.69 -6.64
C VAL A 35 12.02 0.84 -7.90
N ARG A 36 11.69 -0.44 -7.74
CA ARG A 36 11.68 -1.42 -8.82
C ARG A 36 10.73 -1.03 -9.96
N THR A 37 11.16 -1.27 -11.18
CA THR A 37 10.43 -0.88 -12.42
C THR A 37 9.95 -2.09 -13.22
N ASP A 38 10.22 -3.31 -12.75
CA ASP A 38 9.80 -4.57 -13.35
C ASP A 38 8.33 -4.92 -13.05
N ILE A 39 7.69 -4.20 -12.12
CA ILE A 39 6.28 -4.34 -11.74
C ILE A 39 5.59 -2.99 -11.92
N ALA A 40 4.35 -3.00 -12.43
CA ALA A 40 3.55 -1.78 -12.59
C ALA A 40 3.29 -1.08 -11.25
N ALA A 41 3.34 0.26 -11.22
CA ALA A 41 3.15 1.05 -9.99
C ALA A 41 1.82 0.74 -9.29
N GLY A 42 0.73 0.51 -10.05
CA GLY A 42 -0.58 0.16 -9.48
C GLY A 42 -0.61 -1.22 -8.81
N GLU A 43 0.17 -2.18 -9.31
CA GLU A 43 0.31 -3.51 -8.69
C GLU A 43 1.15 -3.40 -7.41
N LEU A 44 2.23 -2.62 -7.42
CA LEU A 44 3.04 -2.34 -6.24
C LEU A 44 2.24 -1.59 -5.16
N ALA A 45 1.38 -0.64 -5.55
CA ALA A 45 0.49 0.06 -4.64
C ALA A 45 -0.48 -0.90 -3.95
N ALA A 46 -1.15 -1.78 -4.71
CA ALA A 46 -2.05 -2.78 -4.16
C ALA A 46 -1.31 -3.74 -3.19
N TYR A 47 -0.13 -4.21 -3.59
CA TYR A 47 0.73 -5.02 -2.73
C TYR A 47 1.08 -4.31 -1.41
N CYS A 48 1.53 -3.06 -1.47
CA CYS A 48 1.88 -2.27 -0.28
C CYS A 48 0.70 -2.15 0.67
N LEU A 49 -0.49 -1.82 0.16
CA LEU A 49 -1.68 -1.67 1.00
C LEU A 49 -2.08 -2.98 1.67
N HIS A 50 -2.00 -4.10 0.95
CA HIS A 50 -2.25 -5.41 1.55
C HIS A 50 -1.18 -5.81 2.57
N ALA A 51 0.10 -5.58 2.28
CA ALA A 51 1.21 -5.88 3.18
C ALA A 51 1.12 -5.05 4.47
N LEU A 52 0.84 -3.75 4.37
CA LEU A 52 0.67 -2.86 5.51
C LEU A 52 -0.58 -3.20 6.33
N SER A 53 -1.68 -3.59 5.66
CA SER A 53 -2.88 -4.09 6.34
C SER A 53 -2.63 -5.38 7.13
N ALA A 54 -1.73 -6.23 6.64
CA ALA A 54 -1.28 -7.42 7.37
C ALA A 54 -0.35 -7.03 8.54
N ALA A 55 0.57 -6.09 8.33
CA ALA A 55 1.46 -5.58 9.38
C ALA A 55 0.69 -4.95 10.54
N ALA A 56 -0.40 -4.23 10.27
CA ALA A 56 -1.27 -3.64 11.29
C ALA A 56 -1.96 -4.68 12.20
N LYS A 57 -1.99 -5.96 11.79
CA LYS A 57 -2.57 -7.07 12.54
C LYS A 57 -1.52 -7.90 13.29
N ALA A 58 -0.27 -7.47 13.29
CA ALA A 58 0.82 -8.16 13.95
C ALA A 58 0.64 -8.16 15.49
N PRO A 59 1.20 -9.17 16.20
CA PRO A 59 0.95 -9.36 17.63
C PRO A 59 1.61 -8.33 18.54
N ASP A 60 2.64 -7.62 18.05
CA ASP A 60 3.40 -6.63 18.81
C ASP A 60 4.05 -5.59 17.87
N GLU A 61 4.49 -4.47 18.45
CA GLU A 61 5.11 -3.35 17.72
C GLU A 61 6.37 -3.78 16.96
N ALA A 62 7.18 -4.66 17.54
CA ALA A 62 8.39 -5.15 16.88
C ALA A 62 8.05 -5.98 15.62
N ALA A 63 6.98 -6.77 15.65
CA ALA A 63 6.47 -7.51 14.50
C ALA A 63 5.93 -6.56 13.42
N THR A 64 5.20 -5.50 13.81
CA THR A 64 4.76 -4.45 12.89
C THR A 64 5.95 -3.81 12.18
N THR A 65 6.96 -3.35 12.94
CA THR A 65 8.16 -2.70 12.38
C THR A 65 8.87 -3.61 11.39
N ARG A 66 9.08 -4.88 11.73
CA ARG A 66 9.72 -5.87 10.83
C ARG A 66 8.96 -6.03 9.52
N LEU A 67 7.63 -6.07 9.55
CA LEU A 67 6.80 -6.23 8.35
C LEU A 67 6.75 -4.96 7.51
N VAL A 68 6.74 -3.78 8.13
CA VAL A 68 6.86 -2.49 7.42
C VAL A 68 8.22 -2.40 6.72
N GLU A 69 9.31 -2.74 7.40
CA GLU A 69 10.65 -2.76 6.81
C GLU A 69 10.78 -3.77 5.67
N LEU A 70 10.13 -4.94 5.78
CA LEU A 70 10.05 -5.90 4.68
C LEU A 70 9.31 -5.30 3.47
N CYS A 71 8.19 -4.64 3.69
CA CYS A 71 7.44 -3.96 2.63
C CYS A 71 8.30 -2.91 1.93
N LEU A 72 9.01 -2.06 2.69
CA LEU A 72 9.90 -1.04 2.11
C LEU A 72 11.04 -1.65 1.30
N ARG A 73 11.69 -2.70 1.81
CA ARG A 73 12.76 -3.40 1.07
C ARG A 73 12.27 -4.03 -0.22
N SER A 74 11.05 -4.56 -0.23
CA SER A 74 10.48 -5.17 -1.44
C SER A 74 10.19 -4.18 -2.57
N LEU A 75 10.21 -2.88 -2.29
CA LEU A 75 10.06 -1.82 -3.28
C LEU A 75 11.39 -1.39 -3.90
N GLN A 76 12.52 -1.62 -3.22
CA GLN A 76 13.84 -1.19 -3.70
C GLN A 76 14.20 -1.94 -4.98
N SER A 77 14.84 -1.23 -5.92
CA SER A 77 15.46 -1.86 -7.09
C SER A 77 16.70 -2.65 -6.69
N GLU A 78 17.02 -3.72 -7.43
CA GLU A 78 18.30 -4.44 -7.27
C GLU A 78 19.52 -3.59 -7.61
#